data_AF-A0A2E0VYW6-F1
#
_entry.id   AF-A0A2E0VYW6-F1
#
_cell.length_a   1.000
_cell.length_b   1.000
_cell.length_c   1.000
_cell.angle_alpha   90.00
_cell.angle_beta   90.00
_cell.angle_gamma   90.00
#
_symmetry.space_group_name_H-M   'P 1'
#
loop_
_entity.id
_entity.type
_entity.pdbx_description
1 polymer ?
#
loop_
_entity_poly.entity_id
_entity_poly.type
_entity_poly.pdbx_seq_one_letter_code
_entity_poly.pdbx_strand_id
1 'polypeptide(L)'
;MLYPFLKNFDKSLALGFLSFRITASTLLIVGTIILLSILALSHEYVNNHSTISLELEAIGNLLKITRDLTNHVFMVLVLGTGNILFYILLLKSSLIPKWISVWGILATSLSSLASILVLFQTIEIITSEYIILNVPTALQELVLASWFIVKGLAINTQKEN
;
A
#
# COMPACT_ATOMS: atom_id res chain seq x y z
N MET A 1 -0.23 13.06 -10.64
CA MET A 1 1.20 12.68 -10.87
C MET A 1 2.12 13.74 -10.25
N LEU A 2 2.83 13.41 -9.18
CA LEU A 2 3.73 14.35 -8.49
C LEU A 2 5.16 14.37 -9.05
N TYR A 3 5.53 13.39 -9.89
CA TYR A 3 6.89 13.23 -10.43
C TYR A 3 7.46 14.49 -11.10
N PRO A 4 6.72 15.23 -11.97
CA PRO A 4 7.24 16.45 -12.59
C PRO A 4 7.59 17.55 -11.60
N PHE A 5 6.97 17.54 -10.42
CA PHE A 5 7.26 18.48 -9.34
C PHE A 5 8.45 17.99 -8.49
N LEU A 6 8.44 16.71 -8.11
CA LEU A 6 9.46 16.10 -7.25
C LEU A 6 10.84 16.02 -7.91
N LYS A 7 10.90 15.83 -9.24
CA LYS A 7 12.17 15.76 -9.99
C LYS A 7 13.02 17.03 -9.88
N ASN A 8 12.39 18.17 -9.56
CA ASN A 8 13.08 19.45 -9.42
C ASN A 8 13.93 19.53 -8.15
N PHE A 9 13.66 18.67 -7.17
CA PHE A 9 14.43 18.61 -5.91
C PHE A 9 15.49 17.52 -5.93
N ASP A 10 15.13 16.32 -6.41
CA ASP A 10 16.06 15.20 -6.53
C ASP A 10 15.53 14.19 -7.55
N LYS A 11 16.17 14.12 -8.71
CA LYS A 11 15.74 13.27 -9.82
C LYS A 11 15.87 11.78 -9.48
N SER A 12 16.88 11.39 -8.71
CA SER A 12 17.12 9.99 -8.35
C SER A 12 16.05 9.49 -7.40
N LEU A 13 15.78 10.24 -6.32
CA LEU A 13 14.73 9.91 -5.35
C LEU A 13 13.34 9.92 -5.99
N ALA A 14 13.05 10.89 -6.87
CA ALA A 14 11.77 10.99 -7.56
C ALA A 14 11.54 9.81 -8.51
N LEU A 15 12.58 9.35 -9.21
CA LEU A 15 12.52 8.17 -10.07
C LEU A 15 12.32 6.90 -9.23
N GLY A 16 13.07 6.74 -8.13
CA GLY A 16 12.91 5.63 -7.20
C GLY A 16 11.48 5.53 -6.67
N PHE A 17 10.92 6.64 -6.16
CA PHE A 17 9.51 6.70 -5.72
C PHE A 17 8.54 6.23 -6.82
N LEU A 18 8.71 6.72 -8.05
CA LEU A 18 7.85 6.33 -9.17
C LEU A 18 7.97 4.84 -9.49
N SER A 19 9.19 4.31 -9.52
CA SER A 19 9.44 2.88 -9.76
C SER A 19 8.77 2.01 -8.71
N PHE A 20 8.93 2.32 -7.42
CA PHE A 20 8.25 1.60 -6.34
C PHE A 20 6.72 1.69 -6.43
N ARG A 21 6.18 2.84 -6.85
CA ARG A 21 4.72 2.99 -7.07
C ARG A 21 4.20 2.14 -8.22
N ILE A 22 4.96 2.02 -9.30
CA ILE A 22 4.60 1.15 -10.42
C ILE A 22 4.64 -0.31 -9.97
N THR A 23 5.71 -0.75 -9.31
CA THR A 23 5.84 -2.12 -8.80
C THR A 23 4.73 -2.47 -7.81
N ALA A 24 4.41 -1.59 -6.87
CA ALA A 24 3.31 -1.80 -5.92
C ALA A 24 1.95 -1.94 -6.65
N SER A 25 1.72 -1.13 -7.67
CA SER A 25 0.51 -1.21 -8.50
C SER A 25 0.42 -2.54 -9.27
N THR A 26 1.54 -3.04 -9.79
CA THR A 26 1.60 -4.35 -10.44
C THR A 26 1.27 -5.47 -9.44
N LEU A 27 1.84 -5.44 -8.24
CA LEU A 27 1.55 -6.44 -7.19
C LEU A 27 0.07 -6.41 -6.79
N LEU A 28 -0.52 -5.22 -6.67
CA LEU A 28 -1.95 -5.05 -6.38
C LEU A 28 -2.83 -5.67 -7.48
N ILE A 29 -2.48 -5.48 -8.76
CA ILE A 29 -3.20 -6.11 -9.88
C ILE A 29 -3.09 -7.63 -9.79
N VAL A 30 -1.89 -8.17 -9.55
CA VAL A 30 -1.68 -9.62 -9.37
C VAL A 30 -2.53 -10.16 -8.22
N GLY A 31 -2.51 -9.50 -7.05
CA GLY A 31 -3.34 -9.88 -5.91
C GLY A 31 -4.84 -9.82 -6.21
N THR A 32 -5.27 -8.86 -7.03
CA THR A 32 -6.67 -8.74 -7.48
C THR A 32 -7.06 -9.89 -8.40
N ILE A 33 -6.19 -10.29 -9.33
CA ILE A 33 -6.41 -11.45 -10.19
C ILE A 33 -6.56 -12.72 -9.33
N ILE A 34 -5.68 -12.92 -8.35
CA ILE A 34 -5.76 -14.08 -7.43
C ILE A 34 -7.09 -14.07 -6.65
N LEU A 35 -7.53 -12.90 -6.18
CA LEU A 35 -8.82 -12.75 -5.49
C LEU A 35 -10.00 -13.14 -6.40
N LEU A 36 -9.98 -12.73 -7.67
CA LEU A 36 -11.00 -13.12 -8.64
C LEU A 36 -10.95 -14.62 -8.96
N SER A 37 -9.76 -15.23 -8.97
CA SER A 37 -9.63 -16.69 -9.10
C SER A 37 -10.24 -17.44 -7.92
N ILE A 38 -10.11 -16.94 -6.68
CA ILE A 38 -10.80 -17.52 -5.51
C ILE A 38 -12.32 -17.46 -5.70
N LEU A 39 -12.83 -16.34 -6.21
CA LEU A 39 -14.26 -16.18 -6.49
C LEU A 39 -14.73 -17.19 -7.56
N ALA A 40 -13.98 -17.36 -8.65
CA ALA A 40 -14.29 -18.35 -9.68
C ALA A 40 -14.29 -19.78 -9.10
N LEU A 41 -13.30 -20.11 -8.26
CA LEU A 41 -13.21 -21.40 -7.58
C LEU A 41 -14.42 -21.65 -6.67
N SER A 42 -14.90 -20.61 -5.99
CA SER A 42 -16.09 -20.69 -5.14
C SER A 42 -17.36 -21.01 -5.93
N HIS A 43 -17.50 -20.48 -7.16
CA HIS A 43 -18.63 -20.82 -8.03
C HIS A 43 -18.59 -22.28 -8.47
N GLU A 44 -17.42 -22.80 -8.84
CA GLU A 44 -17.23 -24.22 -9.18
C GLU A 44 -17.52 -25.14 -7.99
N TYR A 45 -17.09 -24.73 -6.78
CA TYR A 45 -17.35 -25.48 -5.54
C TYR A 45 -18.84 -25.62 -5.25
N VAL A 46 -19.62 -24.54 -5.40
CA VAL A 46 -21.08 -24.56 -5.17
C VAL A 46 -21.80 -25.34 -6.27
N ASN A 47 -21.34 -25.31 -7.53
CA ASN A 47 -22.04 -25.99 -8.62
C ASN A 47 -21.81 -27.52 -8.60
N ASN A 48 -20.65 -27.99 -8.17
CA ASN A 48 -20.26 -29.41 -8.22
C ASN A 48 -20.39 -30.08 -6.83
N HIS A 49 -21.62 -30.45 -6.45
CA HIS A 49 -22.01 -30.88 -5.10
C HIS A 49 -21.46 -32.22 -4.57
N SER A 50 -20.63 -33.00 -5.29
CA SER A 50 -20.51 -34.44 -4.93
C SER A 50 -19.17 -35.16 -4.98
N THR A 51 -18.00 -34.58 -5.35
CA THR A 51 -16.75 -35.39 -5.27
C THR A 51 -15.41 -34.65 -5.08
N ILE A 52 -15.35 -33.31 -5.13
CA ILE A 52 -14.08 -32.55 -5.32
C ILE A 52 -13.74 -31.65 -4.11
N SER A 53 -14.39 -31.80 -2.95
CA SER A 53 -14.34 -30.79 -1.88
C SER A 53 -12.93 -30.54 -1.32
N LEU A 54 -12.14 -31.57 -1.03
CA LEU A 54 -10.82 -31.44 -0.40
C LEU A 54 -9.76 -30.81 -1.34
N GLU A 55 -9.79 -31.13 -2.63
CA GLU A 55 -8.83 -30.58 -3.61
C GLU A 55 -9.12 -29.09 -3.88
N LEU A 56 -10.39 -28.74 -4.06
CA LEU A 56 -10.84 -27.35 -4.23
C LEU A 56 -10.52 -26.50 -2.99
N GLU A 57 -10.72 -27.05 -1.79
CA GLU A 57 -10.39 -26.37 -0.53
C GLU A 57 -8.87 -26.11 -0.40
N ALA A 58 -8.04 -27.11 -0.74
CA ALA A 58 -6.58 -26.95 -0.74
C ALA A 58 -6.11 -25.87 -1.73
N ILE A 59 -6.66 -25.85 -2.94
CA ILE A 59 -6.38 -24.82 -3.96
C ILE A 59 -6.85 -23.44 -3.47
N GLY A 60 -8.05 -23.36 -2.89
CA GLY A 60 -8.59 -22.13 -2.33
C GLY A 60 -7.71 -21.55 -1.23
N ASN A 61 -7.25 -22.40 -0.31
CA ASN A 61 -6.32 -22.00 0.75
C ASN A 61 -4.97 -21.54 0.19
N LEU A 62 -4.42 -22.23 -0.80
CA LEU A 62 -3.17 -21.83 -1.44
C LEU A 62 -3.31 -20.46 -2.15
N LEU A 63 -4.41 -20.23 -2.86
CA LEU A 63 -4.70 -18.95 -3.49
C LEU A 63 -4.86 -17.84 -2.44
N LYS A 64 -5.56 -18.11 -1.33
CA LYS A 64 -5.72 -17.17 -0.22
C LYS A 64 -4.36 -16.77 0.36
N ILE A 65 -3.52 -17.74 0.72
CA ILE A 65 -2.17 -17.48 1.26
C ILE A 65 -1.33 -16.70 0.25
N THR A 66 -1.38 -17.04 -1.03
CA THR A 66 -0.64 -16.36 -2.09
C THR A 66 -1.09 -14.90 -2.23
N ARG A 67 -2.40 -14.66 -2.22
CA ARG A 67 -2.99 -13.31 -2.23
C ARG A 67 -2.52 -12.50 -1.01
N ASP A 68 -2.58 -13.14 0.15
CA ASP A 68 -2.25 -12.53 1.43
C ASP A 68 -0.77 -12.11 1.49
N LEU A 69 0.15 -12.97 1.08
CA LEU A 69 1.58 -12.63 0.95
C LEU A 69 1.82 -11.54 -0.09
N THR A 70 1.19 -11.64 -1.26
CA THR A 70 1.35 -10.65 -2.35
C THR A 70 0.94 -9.26 -1.89
N ASN A 71 -0.24 -9.14 -1.27
CA ASN A 71 -0.82 -7.84 -0.94
C ASN A 71 -0.39 -7.32 0.44
N HIS A 72 -0.30 -8.15 1.46
CA HIS A 72 -0.03 -7.69 2.83
C HIS A 72 1.45 -7.74 3.21
N VAL A 73 2.28 -8.43 2.42
CA VAL A 73 3.73 -8.44 2.64
C VAL A 73 4.46 -7.70 1.53
N PHE A 74 4.51 -8.26 0.32
CA PHE A 74 5.37 -7.72 -0.73
C PHE A 74 4.92 -6.34 -1.20
N MET A 75 3.62 -6.16 -1.44
CA MET A 75 3.09 -4.87 -1.88
C MET A 75 3.29 -3.78 -0.81
N VAL A 76 3.05 -4.08 0.47
CA VAL A 76 3.26 -3.11 1.57
C VAL A 76 4.74 -2.74 1.72
N LEU A 77 5.68 -3.68 1.61
CA LEU A 77 7.12 -3.38 1.71
C LEU A 77 7.62 -2.52 0.55
N VAL A 78 7.18 -2.85 -0.68
CA VAL A 78 7.49 -2.06 -1.90
C VAL A 78 6.89 -0.66 -1.78
N LEU A 79 5.61 -0.57 -1.40
CA LEU A 79 4.92 0.71 -1.22
C LEU A 79 5.56 1.53 -0.11
N GLY A 80 5.92 0.91 1.01
CA GLY A 80 6.54 1.54 2.17
C GLY A 80 7.91 2.13 1.83
N THR A 81 8.71 1.40 1.07
CA THR A 81 9.99 1.93 0.56
C THR A 81 9.77 3.16 -0.33
N GLY A 82 8.80 3.09 -1.25
CA GLY A 82 8.40 4.24 -2.06
C GLY A 82 7.95 5.43 -1.22
N ASN A 83 7.12 5.20 -0.19
CA ASN A 83 6.61 6.22 0.71
C ASN A 83 7.73 6.89 1.52
N ILE A 84 8.74 6.15 1.98
CA ILE A 84 9.91 6.74 2.66
C ILE A 84 10.65 7.70 1.72
N LEU A 85 10.93 7.29 0.47
CA LEU A 85 11.55 8.17 -0.53
C LEU A 85 10.70 9.42 -0.77
N PHE A 86 9.38 9.26 -0.81
CA PHE A 86 8.44 10.35 -0.96
C PHE A 86 8.48 11.35 0.21
N TYR A 87 8.47 10.87 1.45
CA TYR A 87 8.56 11.76 2.62
C TYR A 87 9.92 12.46 2.72
N ILE A 88 11.02 11.81 2.31
CA ILE A 88 12.34 12.46 2.21
C ILE A 88 12.29 13.64 1.22
N LEU A 89 11.66 13.45 0.06
CA LEU A 89 11.47 14.53 -0.91
C LEU A 89 10.58 15.66 -0.37
N LEU A 90 9.55 15.33 0.41
CA LEU A 90 8.68 16.33 1.05
C LEU A 90 9.43 17.14 2.11
N LEU A 91 10.33 16.50 2.87
CA LEU A 91 11.22 17.20 3.80
C LEU A 91 12.18 18.15 3.09
N LYS A 92 12.75 17.74 1.94
CA LYS A 92 13.63 18.60 1.12
C LYS A 92 12.88 19.78 0.50
N SER A 93 11.67 19.52 -0.02
CA SER A 93 10.90 20.53 -0.75
C SER A 93 10.15 21.52 0.14
N SER A 94 10.03 21.25 1.46
CA SER A 94 9.28 22.07 2.42
C SER A 94 7.85 22.40 1.99
N LEU A 95 7.25 21.51 1.17
CA LEU A 95 5.88 21.66 0.67
C LEU A 95 4.83 21.55 1.78
N ILE A 96 5.14 20.77 2.80
CA ILE A 96 4.29 20.46 3.94
C ILE A 96 5.08 20.66 5.24
N PRO A 97 4.40 20.83 6.39
CA PRO A 97 5.05 20.86 7.68
C PRO A 97 5.92 19.62 7.91
N LYS A 98 7.17 19.82 8.35
CA LYS A 98 8.15 18.73 8.53
C LYS A 98 7.65 17.61 9.44
N TRP A 99 6.83 17.96 10.45
CA TRP A 99 6.26 16.98 11.38
C TRP A 99 5.34 15.95 10.68
N ILE A 100 4.62 16.33 9.61
CA ILE A 100 3.76 15.42 8.84
C ILE A 100 4.61 14.39 8.08
N SER A 101 5.74 14.82 7.52
CA SER A 101 6.67 13.92 6.83
C SER A 101 7.36 12.96 7.80
N VAL A 102 7.79 13.44 8.97
CA VAL A 102 8.40 12.58 10.01
C VAL A 102 7.39 11.56 10.51
N TRP A 103 6.16 11.98 10.79
CA TRP A 103 5.07 11.08 11.16
C TRP A 103 4.80 10.03 10.06
N GLY A 104 4.80 10.44 8.79
CA GLY A 104 4.65 9.51 7.65
C GLY A 104 5.75 8.45 7.58
N ILE A 105 7.01 8.81 7.83
CA ILE A 105 8.11 7.85 7.87
C ILE A 105 7.93 6.85 9.01
N LEU A 106 7.57 7.33 10.21
CA LEU A 106 7.34 6.46 11.38
C LEU A 106 6.16 5.51 11.13
N ALA A 107 5.04 6.02 10.65
CA ALA A 107 3.86 5.23 10.34
C ALA A 107 4.14 4.13 9.29
N THR A 108 4.81 4.52 8.19
CA THR A 108 5.20 3.58 7.13
C THR A 108 6.18 2.52 7.61
N SER A 109 7.07 2.87 8.54
CA SER A 109 8.01 1.93 9.15
C SER A 109 7.28 0.91 10.02
N LEU A 110 6.27 1.34 10.79
CA LEU A 110 5.40 0.44 11.55
C LEU A 110 4.62 -0.53 10.64
N SER A 111 4.08 -0.03 9.53
CA SER A 111 3.39 -0.86 8.54
C SER A 111 4.31 -1.89 7.90
N SER A 112 5.52 -1.48 7.52
CA SER A 112 6.57 -2.38 7.01
C SER A 112 6.95 -3.44 8.05
N LEU A 113 7.04 -3.07 9.33
CA LEU A 113 7.29 -4.01 10.41
C LEU A 113 6.15 -5.02 10.57
N ALA A 114 4.90 -4.59 10.48
CA ALA A 114 3.74 -5.49 10.50
C ALA A 114 3.82 -6.53 9.37
N SER A 115 4.16 -6.11 8.16
CA SER A 115 4.36 -7.00 7.01
C SER A 115 5.49 -8.00 7.22
N ILE A 116 6.59 -7.59 7.85
CA ILE A 116 7.70 -8.49 8.20
C ILE A 116 7.23 -9.52 9.25
N LEU A 117 6.48 -9.11 10.26
CA LEU A 117 5.94 -10.02 11.27
C LEU A 117 4.97 -11.05 10.65
N VAL A 118 4.14 -10.64 9.68
CA VAL A 118 3.29 -11.55 8.90
C VAL A 118 4.12 -12.53 8.08
N LEU A 119 5.21 -12.07 7.45
CA LEU A 119 6.10 -12.92 6.66
C LEU A 119 6.73 -14.04 7.51
N PHE A 120 7.08 -13.75 8.76
CA PHE A 120 7.60 -14.73 9.72
C PHE A 120 6.52 -15.52 10.45
N GLN A 121 5.24 -15.34 10.08
CA GLN A 121 4.09 -16.01 10.69
C GLN A 121 3.96 -15.72 12.20
N THR A 122 4.50 -14.60 12.67
CA THR A 122 4.41 -14.16 14.07
C THR A 122 3.04 -13.56 14.38
N ILE A 123 2.43 -12.90 13.39
CA ILE A 123 1.08 -12.32 13.46
C ILE A 123 0.31 -12.65 12.19
N GLU A 124 -1.01 -12.71 12.26
CA GLU A 124 -1.88 -12.87 11.09
C GLU A 124 -2.46 -11.54 10.62
N ILE A 125 -2.93 -11.46 9.38
CA ILE A 125 -3.41 -10.22 8.75
C ILE A 125 -4.71 -9.69 9.40
N ILE A 126 -5.59 -10.58 9.87
CA ILE A 126 -6.88 -10.23 10.46
C ILE A 126 -6.76 -10.22 11.99
N THR A 127 -5.70 -9.59 12.51
CA THR A 127 -5.44 -9.49 13.95
C THR A 127 -5.44 -8.04 14.42
N SER A 128 -5.72 -7.82 15.70
CA SER A 128 -5.69 -6.48 16.29
C SER A 128 -4.30 -5.86 16.19
N GLU A 129 -3.26 -6.66 16.37
CA GLU A 129 -1.85 -6.26 16.28
C GLU A 129 -1.52 -5.71 14.88
N TYR A 130 -1.88 -6.46 13.84
CA TYR A 130 -1.66 -6.03 12.45
C TYR A 130 -2.42 -4.73 12.13
N ILE A 131 -3.66 -4.60 12.58
CA ILE A 131 -4.47 -3.40 12.36
C ILE A 131 -3.86 -2.21 13.09
N ILE A 132 -3.51 -2.34 14.37
CA ILE A 132 -2.92 -1.27 15.19
C ILE A 132 -1.63 -0.74 14.56
N LEU A 133 -0.79 -1.60 14.00
CA LEU A 133 0.46 -1.18 13.34
C LEU A 133 0.21 -0.44 12.00
N ASN A 134 -0.90 -0.69 11.32
CA ASN A 134 -1.23 -0.07 10.04
C ASN A 134 -2.10 1.19 10.16
N VAL A 135 -2.87 1.33 11.24
CA VAL A 135 -3.73 2.51 11.50
C VAL A 135 -2.97 3.84 11.40
N PRO A 136 -1.75 4.00 11.96
CA PRO A 136 -0.98 5.23 11.81
C PRO A 136 -0.75 5.63 10.35
N THR A 137 -0.49 4.67 9.47
CA THR A 137 -0.27 4.92 8.04
C THR A 137 -1.56 5.39 7.38
N ALA A 138 -2.68 4.71 7.64
CA ALA A 138 -3.98 5.08 7.09
C ALA A 138 -4.39 6.51 7.50
N LEU A 139 -4.23 6.85 8.78
CA LEU A 139 -4.49 8.20 9.27
C LEU A 139 -3.56 9.23 8.63
N GLN A 140 -2.28 8.89 8.46
CA GLN A 140 -1.33 9.81 7.86
C GLN A 140 -1.67 10.12 6.40
N GLU A 141 -2.02 9.09 5.61
CA GLU A 141 -2.39 9.29 4.21
C GLU A 141 -3.63 10.19 4.08
N LEU A 142 -4.61 10.03 4.97
CA LEU A 142 -5.79 10.91 5.02
C LEU A 142 -5.42 12.35 5.35
N VAL A 143 -4.61 12.58 6.39
CA VAL A 143 -4.15 13.93 6.76
C VAL A 143 -3.36 14.58 5.63
N LEU A 144 -2.47 13.82 4.98
CA LEU A 144 -1.67 14.31 3.87
C LEU A 144 -2.54 14.65 2.65
N ALA A 145 -3.54 13.82 2.34
CA ALA A 145 -4.49 14.07 1.27
C ALA A 145 -5.32 15.34 1.55
N SER A 146 -5.87 15.48 2.76
CA SER A 146 -6.60 16.68 3.17
C SER A 146 -5.74 17.93 3.07
N TRP A 147 -4.47 17.87 3.48
CA TRP A 147 -3.53 18.98 3.35
C TRP A 147 -3.32 19.40 1.89
N PHE A 148 -3.08 18.43 1.00
CA PHE A 148 -2.90 18.73 -0.43
C PHE A 148 -4.17 19.26 -1.10
N ILE A 149 -5.35 18.79 -0.71
CA ILE A 149 -6.63 19.32 -1.20
C ILE A 149 -6.76 20.80 -0.80
N VAL A 150 -6.63 21.11 0.49
CA VAL A 150 -6.77 22.49 1.00
C VAL A 150 -5.74 23.43 0.35
N LYS A 151 -4.47 23.01 0.31
CA LYS A 151 -3.40 23.85 -0.26
C LYS A 151 -3.50 23.97 -1.78
N GLY A 152 -3.92 22.90 -2.47
CA GLY A 152 -4.13 22.90 -3.91
C GLY A 152 -5.27 23.83 -4.34
N LEU A 153 -6.37 23.85 -3.57
CA LEU A 153 -7.48 24.77 -3.78
C LEU A 153 -7.05 26.24 -3.58
N ALA A 154 -6.28 26.53 -2.53
CA ALA A 154 -5.81 27.89 -2.25
C ALA A 154 -4.91 28.49 -3.35
N ILE A 155 -4.11 27.66 -4.03
CA ILE A 155 -3.25 28.11 -5.14
C ILE A 155 -4.08 28.45 -6.38
N ASN A 156 -5.17 27.73 -6.65
CA ASN A 156 -6.02 28.00 -7.81
C ASN A 156 -6.79 29.31 -7.66
N THR A 157 -7.28 29.64 -6.46
CA THR A 157 -7.99 30.90 -6.19
C THR A 157 -7.09 32.13 -6.34
N GLN A 158 -5.76 31.98 -6.28
CA GLN A 158 -4.79 33.06 -6.51
C GLN A 158 -4.43 33.27 -7.99
N LYS A 159 -4.78 32.33 -8.88
CA LYS A 159 -4.58 32.49 -10.34
C LYS A 159 -5.80 33.09 -11.04
N GLU A 160 -6.95 33.09 -10.38
CA GLU A 160 -8.21 33.65 -10.90
C GLU A 160 -8.48 35.10 -10.44
N ASN A 161 -7.60 35.67 -9.61
CA ASN A 161 -7.59 37.08 -9.19
C ASN A 161 -6.33 37.78 -9.70
#